data_AF-A0A7S2E0A4-F1
#
_entry.id   AF-A0A7S2E0A4-F1
#
_cell.length_a   1.000
_cell.length_b   1.000
_cell.length_c   1.000
_cell.angle_alpha   90.00
_cell.angle_beta   90.00
_cell.angle_gamma   90.00
#
_symmetry.space_group_name_H-M   'P 1'
#
loop_
_entity.id
_entity.type
_entity.pdbx_description
1 polymer ?
#
loop_
_entity_poly.entity_id
_entity_poly.type
_entity_poly.pdbx_seq_one_letter_code
_entity_poly.pdbx_strand_id
1 'polypeptide(L)'
;NSTWSDWNVTSDSMVKDLFNGPCSMDQVMPGEYEVHTAWVQKSQDLMQISGDEVRNLLRGPHISNWIFLWPTRSTTADSQPGCVGEYEYFATTQRFERAGIPTGWPHTSYLYRQISGRLMTPQMCLHPDY
;
A
#
# COMPACT_ATOMS: atom_id res chain seq x y z
N ASN A 1 2.25 -22.34 -9.73
CA ASN A 1 3.47 -21.65 -10.21
C ASN A 1 3.14 -20.26 -10.67
N SER A 2 3.00 -19.30 -9.75
CA SER A 2 3.00 -17.87 -10.07
C SER A 2 4.45 -17.36 -9.99
N THR A 3 4.91 -16.72 -11.06
CA THR A 3 6.26 -16.16 -11.24
C THR A 3 6.31 -14.68 -10.84
N TRP A 4 5.68 -14.32 -9.72
CA TRP A 4 5.64 -12.93 -9.22
C TRP A 4 5.99 -12.89 -7.73
N SER A 5 6.55 -11.76 -7.29
CA SER A 5 7.26 -11.62 -6.01
C SER A 5 6.33 -11.41 -4.82
N ASP A 6 5.56 -12.42 -4.52
CA ASP A 6 4.91 -12.54 -3.23
C ASP A 6 5.98 -12.82 -2.16
N TRP A 7 7.21 -13.17 -2.57
CA TRP A 7 8.28 -13.71 -1.73
C TRP A 7 8.51 -12.90 -0.45
N ASN A 8 8.70 -11.58 -0.49
CA ASN A 8 9.00 -10.81 0.72
C ASN A 8 7.80 -10.63 1.67
N VAL A 9 6.58 -10.62 1.13
CA VAL A 9 5.35 -10.42 1.91
C VAL A 9 4.81 -11.75 2.45
N THR A 10 5.11 -12.85 1.75
CA THR A 10 4.73 -14.22 2.12
C THR A 10 5.84 -14.96 2.88
N SER A 11 7.12 -14.56 2.76
CA SER A 11 8.23 -15.14 3.53
C SER A 11 8.07 -14.87 5.02
N ASP A 12 7.56 -13.68 5.37
CA ASP A 12 7.27 -13.31 6.76
C ASP A 12 5.88 -13.77 7.22
N SER A 13 5.16 -14.55 6.40
CA SER A 13 3.78 -15.00 6.67
C SER A 13 2.75 -13.89 6.94
N MET A 14 3.10 -12.60 6.86
CA MET A 14 2.21 -11.48 7.23
C MET A 14 0.84 -11.52 6.55
N VAL A 15 0.78 -11.82 5.24
CA VAL A 15 -0.51 -11.93 4.53
C VAL A 15 -1.28 -13.19 4.96
N LYS A 16 -0.58 -14.30 5.22
CA LYS A 16 -1.22 -15.51 5.77
C LYS A 16 -1.73 -15.26 7.18
N ASP A 17 -0.99 -14.51 8.00
CA ASP A 17 -1.36 -14.20 9.38
C ASP A 17 -2.57 -13.26 9.41
N LEU A 18 -2.68 -12.32 8.46
CA LEU A 18 -3.82 -11.43 8.35
C LEU A 18 -5.16 -12.18 8.16
N PHE A 19 -5.15 -13.26 7.38
CA PHE A 19 -6.36 -14.03 7.05
C PHE A 19 -6.53 -15.30 7.88
N ASN A 20 -5.44 -16.02 8.19
CA ASN A 20 -5.47 -17.34 8.83
C ASN A 20 -4.73 -17.41 10.18
N GLY A 21 -4.03 -16.35 10.60
CA GLY A 21 -3.28 -16.31 11.85
C GLY A 21 -4.16 -16.10 13.10
N PRO A 22 -3.56 -16.08 14.31
CA PRO A 22 -4.26 -15.70 15.53
C PRO A 22 -4.83 -14.28 15.42
N CYS A 23 -6.10 -14.10 15.80
CA CYS A 23 -6.82 -12.83 15.64
C CYS A 23 -6.97 -12.36 14.18
N SER A 24 -6.91 -13.28 13.22
CA SER A 24 -7.13 -12.97 11.81
C SER A 24 -8.58 -12.58 11.52
N MET A 25 -8.81 -12.02 10.34
CA MET A 25 -10.17 -11.69 9.90
C MET A 25 -11.10 -12.91 9.85
N ASP A 26 -10.61 -14.10 9.48
CA ASP A 26 -11.43 -15.32 9.53
C ASP A 26 -11.82 -15.74 10.95
N GLN A 27 -10.99 -15.45 11.96
CA GLN A 27 -11.31 -15.78 13.35
C GLN A 27 -12.24 -14.76 13.99
N VAL A 28 -12.02 -13.48 13.70
CA VAL A 28 -12.70 -12.36 14.37
C VAL A 28 -14.00 -11.98 13.68
N MET A 29 -14.08 -12.12 12.34
CA MET A 29 -15.19 -11.64 11.52
C MET A 29 -15.59 -12.64 10.41
N PRO A 30 -15.83 -13.93 10.73
CA PRO A 30 -16.04 -14.97 9.73
C PRO A 30 -17.24 -14.67 8.82
N GLY A 31 -17.00 -14.54 7.52
CA GLY A 31 -18.04 -14.26 6.52
C GLY A 31 -18.59 -12.83 6.52
N GLU A 32 -18.06 -11.94 7.36
CA GLU A 32 -18.46 -10.54 7.47
C GLU A 32 -17.49 -9.57 6.77
N TYR A 33 -16.48 -10.11 6.08
CA TYR A 33 -15.51 -9.32 5.33
C TYR A 33 -15.42 -9.75 3.87
N GLU A 34 -15.02 -8.82 3.02
CA GLU A 34 -14.70 -9.05 1.61
C GLU A 34 -13.28 -8.57 1.33
N VAL A 35 -12.59 -9.25 0.42
CA VAL A 35 -11.22 -8.91 0.03
C VAL A 35 -11.14 -8.82 -1.48
N HIS A 36 -10.66 -7.68 -1.96
CA HIS A 36 -10.31 -7.48 -3.36
C HIS A 36 -8.81 -7.29 -3.46
N THR A 37 -8.15 -8.14 -4.24
CA THR A 37 -6.70 -8.10 -4.44
C THR A 37 -6.41 -7.66 -5.87
N ALA A 38 -5.54 -6.67 -6.01
CA ALA A 38 -4.97 -6.25 -7.29
C ALA A 38 -3.46 -6.54 -7.29
N TRP A 39 -2.97 -7.12 -8.39
CA TRP A 39 -1.55 -7.40 -8.58
C TRP A 39 -0.93 -6.29 -9.41
N VAL A 40 0.19 -5.75 -8.91
CA VAL A 40 0.92 -4.63 -9.51
C VAL A 40 2.31 -5.12 -9.87
N GLN A 41 2.65 -5.09 -11.15
CA GLN A 41 3.97 -5.47 -11.62
C GLN A 41 4.86 -4.24 -11.85
N LYS A 42 4.26 -3.14 -12.31
CA LYS A 42 4.94 -1.90 -12.67
C LYS A 42 4.22 -0.68 -12.10
N SER A 43 4.95 0.42 -11.98
CA SER A 43 4.42 1.71 -11.54
C SER A 43 3.20 2.15 -12.34
N GLN A 44 3.16 1.85 -13.64
CA GLN A 44 2.04 2.19 -14.51
C GLN A 44 0.75 1.41 -14.18
N ASP A 45 0.83 0.22 -13.60
CA ASP A 45 -0.35 -0.57 -13.24
C ASP A 45 -1.13 0.13 -12.12
N LEU A 46 -0.43 0.79 -11.19
CA LEU A 46 -1.04 1.62 -10.15
C LEU A 46 -1.90 2.74 -10.73
N MET A 47 -1.47 3.31 -11.86
CA MET A 47 -2.19 4.40 -12.50
C MET A 47 -3.51 3.92 -13.14
N GLN A 48 -3.60 2.65 -13.50
CA GLN A 48 -4.81 2.05 -14.08
C GLN A 48 -5.87 1.72 -13.03
N ILE A 49 -5.50 1.64 -11.75
CA ILE A 49 -6.45 1.34 -10.67
C ILE A 49 -7.19 2.63 -10.30
N SER A 50 -8.47 2.70 -10.65
CA SER A 50 -9.34 3.82 -10.31
C SER A 50 -9.91 3.68 -8.90
N GLY A 51 -9.74 4.71 -8.07
CA GLY A 51 -10.31 4.73 -6.72
C GLY A 51 -11.85 4.65 -6.72
N ASP A 52 -12.50 5.30 -7.68
CA ASP A 52 -13.97 5.33 -7.77
C ASP A 52 -14.53 3.96 -8.17
N GLU A 53 -13.87 3.26 -9.10
CA GLU A 53 -14.27 1.91 -9.51
C GLU A 53 -14.08 0.93 -8.36
N VAL A 54 -12.94 0.98 -7.67
CA VAL A 54 -12.69 0.16 -6.48
C VAL A 54 -13.73 0.46 -5.40
N ARG A 55 -14.06 1.74 -5.16
CA ARG A 55 -15.05 2.12 -4.15
C ARG A 55 -16.42 1.53 -4.45
N ASN A 56 -16.81 1.47 -5.71
CA ASN A 56 -18.09 0.88 -6.14
C ASN A 56 -18.12 -0.65 -6.02
N LEU A 57 -16.97 -1.31 -6.03
CA LEU A 57 -16.86 -2.75 -5.77
C LEU A 57 -17.05 -3.08 -4.28
N LEU A 58 -16.58 -2.19 -3.39
CA LEU A 58 -16.61 -2.38 -1.95
C LEU A 58 -17.99 -2.09 -1.35
N ARG A 59 -18.62 -3.11 -0.79
CA ARG A 59 -19.95 -3.12 -0.16
C ARG A 59 -19.88 -3.00 1.35
N GLY A 60 -18.75 -3.32 1.97
CA GLY A 60 -18.56 -3.26 3.42
C GLY A 60 -18.76 -1.85 4.00
N PRO A 61 -19.30 -1.73 5.24
CA PRO A 61 -19.44 -0.44 5.92
C PRO A 61 -18.09 0.11 6.43
N HIS A 62 -17.14 -0.78 6.73
CA HIS A 62 -15.77 -0.44 7.12
C HIS A 62 -14.83 -0.84 6.00
N ILE A 63 -14.14 0.14 5.43
CA ILE A 63 -13.28 -0.04 4.27
C ILE A 63 -11.86 0.36 4.63
N SER A 64 -10.88 -0.40 4.16
CA SER A 64 -9.46 -0.11 4.33
C SER A 64 -8.67 -0.68 3.15
N ASN A 65 -7.64 0.04 2.71
CA ASN A 65 -6.74 -0.39 1.66
C ASN A 65 -5.32 -0.65 2.19
N TRP A 66 -4.74 -1.77 1.77
CA TRP A 66 -3.42 -2.23 2.21
C TRP A 66 -2.53 -2.39 0.98
N ILE A 67 -1.50 -1.56 0.88
CA ILE A 67 -0.56 -1.58 -0.24
C ILE A 67 0.75 -2.20 0.21
N PHE A 68 1.04 -3.40 -0.29
CA PHE A 68 2.26 -4.16 0.02
C PHE A 68 3.31 -3.95 -1.08
N LEU A 69 3.70 -2.70 -1.31
CA LEU A 69 4.69 -2.31 -2.32
C LEU A 69 5.71 -1.33 -1.70
N TRP A 70 6.90 -1.30 -2.26
CA TRP A 70 7.99 -0.41 -1.84
C TRP A 70 8.13 0.78 -2.80
N PRO A 71 7.78 2.01 -2.37
CA PRO A 71 8.02 3.19 -3.19
C PRO A 71 9.50 3.56 -3.24
N THR A 72 10.01 3.91 -4.41
CA THR A 72 11.40 4.36 -4.63
C THR A 72 11.48 5.50 -5.65
N ARG A 73 12.52 6.34 -5.54
CA ARG A 73 12.84 7.39 -6.52
C ARG A 73 13.72 6.90 -7.68
N SER A 74 14.11 5.63 -7.67
CA SER A 74 14.95 5.07 -8.74
C SER A 74 14.22 5.09 -10.07
N THR A 75 14.91 5.49 -11.14
CA THR A 75 14.40 5.39 -12.52
C THR A 75 14.21 3.94 -12.97
N THR A 76 14.82 2.98 -12.26
CA THR A 76 14.67 1.54 -12.49
C THR A 76 13.78 0.89 -11.42
N ALA A 77 12.85 1.62 -10.81
CA ALA A 77 11.95 1.09 -9.76
C ALA A 77 11.33 -0.26 -10.16
N ASP A 78 10.73 -0.31 -11.35
CA ASP A 78 10.02 -1.47 -11.89
C ASP A 78 10.94 -2.67 -12.23
N SER A 79 12.27 -2.49 -12.17
CA SER A 79 13.21 -3.61 -12.40
C SER A 79 13.30 -4.55 -11.19
N GLN A 80 12.91 -4.07 -10.01
CA GLN A 80 12.89 -4.86 -8.78
C GLN A 80 11.45 -5.25 -8.45
N PRO A 81 11.18 -6.55 -8.26
CA PRO A 81 9.84 -6.99 -7.90
C PRO A 81 9.38 -6.41 -6.56
N GLY A 82 8.14 -5.93 -6.51
CA GLY A 82 7.56 -5.25 -5.35
C GLY A 82 7.97 -3.77 -5.20
N CYS A 83 8.92 -3.27 -6.00
CA CYS A 83 9.29 -1.86 -6.03
C CYS A 83 8.49 -1.10 -7.10
N VAL A 84 8.08 0.12 -6.77
CA VAL A 84 7.33 1.02 -7.65
C VAL A 84 7.81 2.47 -7.48
N GLY A 85 7.53 3.31 -8.45
CA GLY A 85 7.82 4.74 -8.41
C GLY A 85 7.10 5.41 -7.25
N GLU A 86 7.84 6.25 -6.50
CA GLU A 86 7.30 7.01 -5.38
C GLU A 86 6.09 7.85 -5.81
N TYR A 87 6.16 8.46 -6.99
CA TYR A 87 5.12 9.35 -7.48
C TYR A 87 3.81 8.60 -7.71
N GLU A 88 3.86 7.49 -8.46
CA GLU A 88 2.70 6.66 -8.79
C GLU A 88 2.10 6.02 -7.54
N TYR A 89 2.94 5.57 -6.60
CA TYR A 89 2.50 5.04 -5.32
C TYR A 89 1.67 6.06 -4.55
N PHE A 90 2.23 7.24 -4.24
CA PHE A 90 1.54 8.24 -3.43
C PHE A 90 0.36 8.87 -4.16
N ALA A 91 0.43 9.04 -5.48
CA ALA A 91 -0.71 9.47 -6.29
C ALA A 91 -1.89 8.48 -6.18
N THR A 92 -1.61 7.19 -6.14
CA THR A 92 -2.62 6.14 -5.99
C THR A 92 -3.22 6.13 -4.60
N THR A 93 -2.40 6.22 -3.56
CA THR A 93 -2.88 6.33 -2.17
C THR A 93 -3.79 7.54 -1.99
N GLN A 94 -3.41 8.71 -2.51
CA GLN A 94 -4.24 9.91 -2.46
C GLN A 94 -5.55 9.76 -3.23
N ARG A 95 -5.55 9.08 -4.38
CA ARG A 95 -6.78 8.80 -5.14
C ARG A 95 -7.74 7.92 -4.35
N PHE A 96 -7.23 6.88 -3.68
CA PHE A 96 -8.06 6.02 -2.82
C PHE A 96 -8.60 6.77 -1.60
N GLU A 97 -7.75 7.55 -0.92
CA GLU A 97 -8.19 8.39 0.21
C GLU A 97 -9.31 9.35 -0.23
N ARG A 98 -9.19 9.96 -1.42
CA ARG A 98 -10.25 10.83 -1.99
C ARG A 98 -11.54 10.08 -2.36
N ALA A 99 -11.43 8.83 -2.80
CA ALA A 99 -12.57 7.96 -3.09
C ALA A 99 -13.23 7.39 -1.81
N GLY A 100 -12.75 7.78 -0.61
CA GLY A 100 -13.29 7.30 0.66
C GLY A 100 -12.78 5.91 1.05
N ILE A 101 -11.64 5.48 0.50
CA ILE A 101 -10.95 4.24 0.84
C ILE A 101 -9.70 4.61 1.64
N PRO A 102 -9.78 4.65 2.98
CA PRO A 102 -8.63 5.02 3.80
C PRO A 102 -7.54 3.96 3.71
N THR A 103 -6.29 4.41 3.76
CA THR A 103 -5.15 3.51 3.84
C THR A 103 -5.10 2.89 5.24
N GLY A 104 -4.98 1.56 5.33
CA GLY A 104 -4.93 0.80 6.60
C GLY A 104 -3.62 0.93 7.38
N TRP A 105 -2.67 1.72 6.88
CA TRP A 105 -1.47 2.05 7.63
C TRP A 105 -1.83 2.97 8.81
N PRO A 106 -1.12 2.88 9.95
CA PRO A 106 -1.37 3.73 11.13
C PRO A 106 -1.16 5.24 10.88
N HIS A 107 -0.74 5.62 9.69
CA HIS A 107 -0.30 6.95 9.31
C HIS A 107 -0.91 7.34 7.95
N THR A 108 -1.30 8.60 7.82
CA THR A 108 -1.76 9.16 6.54
C THR A 108 -0.67 9.07 5.47
N SER A 109 -1.06 8.98 4.20
CA SER A 109 -0.14 8.88 3.05
C SER A 109 1.02 9.89 3.10
N TYR A 110 0.74 11.12 3.57
CA TYR A 110 1.73 12.17 3.81
C TYR A 110 2.81 11.79 4.84
N LEU A 111 2.39 11.30 6.02
CA LEU A 111 3.31 10.94 7.10
C LEU A 111 4.16 9.73 6.71
N TYR A 112 3.58 8.76 5.98
CA TYR A 112 4.34 7.64 5.43
C TYR A 112 5.44 8.13 4.46
N ARG A 113 5.14 9.11 3.61
CA ARG A 113 6.16 9.74 2.73
C ARG A 113 7.29 10.40 3.50
N GLN A 114 6.97 11.10 4.58
CA GLN A 114 8.00 11.74 5.41
C GLN A 114 8.94 10.72 6.04
N ILE A 115 8.38 9.61 6.54
CA ILE A 115 9.15 8.53 7.18
C ILE A 115 9.98 7.77 6.14
N SER A 116 9.35 7.31 5.04
CA SER A 116 10.02 6.51 4.01
C SER A 116 11.09 7.29 3.25
N GLY A 117 10.84 8.57 2.96
CA GLY A 117 11.80 9.45 2.31
C GLY A 117 12.87 10.01 3.25
N ARG A 118 12.85 9.66 4.55
CA ARG A 118 13.69 10.26 5.61
C ARG A 118 13.66 11.80 5.57
N LEU A 119 12.52 12.38 5.16
CA LEU A 119 12.36 13.82 4.95
C LEU A 119 12.22 14.59 6.27
N MET A 120 12.09 13.88 7.40
CA MET A 120 12.08 14.50 8.72
C MET A 120 13.45 15.06 9.10
N THR A 121 14.55 14.46 8.65
CA THR A 121 15.90 14.90 9.03
C THR A 121 16.23 16.31 8.51
N PRO A 122 15.99 16.66 7.23
CA PRO A 122 16.17 18.02 6.74
C PRO A 122 15.21 19.02 7.40
N GLN A 123 13.96 18.62 7.67
CA GLN A 123 12.95 19.52 8.26
C GLN A 123 13.23 19.90 9.71
N MET A 124 14.03 19.12 10.44
CA MET A 124 14.43 19.42 11.82
C MET A 124 15.81 20.09 11.93
N CYS A 125 16.56 20.19 10.83
CA CYS A 125 17.78 20.99 10.80
C CYS A 125 17.40 22.47 10.71
N LEU A 126 17.30 23.14 11.87
CA LEU A 126 17.22 24.60 11.95
C LEU A 126 18.56 25.30 11.63
N HIS A 127 19.56 24.56 11.15
CA HIS A 127 20.90 25.10 10.89
C HIS A 127 20.96 25.68 9.48
N PRO A 128 21.22 26.99 9.30
CA PRO A 128 21.14 27.68 8.01
C PRO A 128 22.23 27.31 6.98
N ASP A 129 23.16 26.42 7.34
CA ASP A 129 24.34 26.07 6.52
C ASP A 129 24.18 24.75 5.74
N TYR A 130 22.98 24.16 5.73
CA TYR A 130 22.64 22.94 4.97
C TYR A 130 21.42 23.15 4.07
#